data_AF-A0A382SEQ1-F1
#
_entry.id   AF-A0A382SEQ1-F1
#
_cell.length_a   1.000
_cell.length_b   1.000
_cell.length_c   1.000
_cell.angle_alpha   90.00
_cell.angle_beta   90.00
_cell.angle_gamma   90.00
#
_symmetry.space_group_name_H-M   'P 1'
#
loop_
_entity.id
_entity.type
_entity.pdbx_description
1 polymer ?
#
loop_
_entity_poly.entity_id
_entity_poly.type
_entity_poly.pdbx_seq_one_letter_code
_entity_poly.pdbx_strand_id
1 'polypeptide(L)'
;MAEYRQIPVYIHHLRSRFSRDLPPACAAICWLYSQIICEQDLARYPMGILNMHGGKLPQYRGASVLQWAIINGESECGVSWHRLIREVDAGPIYVEGRIPITPESTGYELRQAMILEAMDLFPKAWRRFLQSESTRVPDILEGKVWPQRTPLDSCIKDELTEKELRDFVRAQCEPWPRPFVVAGNSRVEIDRVVSEYEPGAIPYQTSDGRKTYLVPVDD
;
A
#
# COMPACT_ATOMS: atom_id res chain seq x y z
N MET A 1 -17.10 -3.07 14.61
CA MET A 1 -16.59 -4.45 14.82
C MET A 1 -16.07 -4.69 16.24
N ALA A 2 -15.08 -3.94 16.73
CA ALA A 2 -14.55 -4.12 18.09
C ALA A 2 -15.62 -3.90 19.17
N GLU A 3 -16.40 -2.83 19.07
CA GLU A 3 -17.52 -2.53 19.96
C GLU A 3 -18.56 -3.66 20.00
N TYR A 4 -18.93 -4.21 18.83
CA TYR A 4 -19.85 -5.34 18.72
C TYR A 4 -19.35 -6.59 19.44
N ARG A 5 -18.02 -6.79 19.50
CA ARG A 5 -17.38 -7.89 20.21
C ARG A 5 -16.95 -7.54 21.64
N GLN A 6 -17.34 -6.37 22.14
CA GLN A 6 -16.96 -5.86 23.47
C GLN A 6 -15.43 -5.85 23.69
N ILE A 7 -14.66 -5.65 22.62
CA ILE A 7 -13.21 -5.48 22.70
C ILE A 7 -12.93 -4.00 23.01
N PRO A 8 -12.19 -3.67 24.08
CA PRO A 8 -11.83 -2.30 24.42
C PRO A 8 -11.15 -1.58 23.25
N VAL A 9 -11.59 -0.35 22.97
CA VAL A 9 -11.04 0.49 21.91
C VAL A 9 -10.29 1.65 22.52
N TYR A 10 -9.06 1.85 22.07
CA TYR A 10 -8.22 2.97 22.45
C TYR A 10 -7.81 3.73 21.19
N ILE A 11 -8.00 5.04 21.20
CA ILE A 11 -7.63 5.91 20.08
C ILE A 11 -6.22 6.43 20.33
N HIS A 12 -5.30 6.14 19.41
CA HIS A 12 -3.97 6.72 19.40
C HIS A 12 -3.93 7.90 18.42
N HIS A 13 -3.60 9.07 18.96
CA HIS A 13 -3.54 10.31 18.21
C HIS A 13 -2.20 10.48 17.51
N LEU A 14 -2.21 11.14 16.36
CA LEU A 14 -1.02 11.37 15.56
C LEU A 14 0.09 12.02 16.39
N ARG A 15 1.29 11.41 16.34
CA ARG A 15 2.49 11.85 17.09
C ARG A 15 2.35 11.83 18.62
N SER A 16 1.35 11.14 19.17
CA SER A 16 1.24 10.92 20.61
C SER A 16 1.80 9.56 21.02
N ARG A 17 1.77 9.26 22.33
CA ARG A 17 2.08 7.95 22.89
C ARG A 17 0.82 7.10 22.97
N PHE A 18 0.99 5.78 22.93
CA PHE A 18 -0.08 4.86 23.29
C PHE A 18 -0.62 5.15 24.70
N SER A 19 -1.94 4.99 24.90
CA SER A 19 -2.57 5.22 26.20
C SER A 19 -1.92 4.38 27.29
N ARG A 20 -1.73 4.96 28.48
CA ARG A 20 -1.22 4.23 29.66
C ARG A 20 -2.23 3.20 30.16
N ASP A 21 -3.51 3.37 29.81
CA ASP A 21 -4.61 2.49 30.22
C ASP A 21 -4.75 1.24 29.35
N LEU A 22 -3.91 1.10 28.31
CA LEU A 22 -3.86 -0.14 27.53
C LEU A 22 -3.45 -1.30 28.45
N PRO A 23 -4.17 -2.44 28.41
CA PRO A 23 -3.85 -3.59 29.24
C PRO A 23 -2.45 -4.14 28.92
N PRO A 24 -1.76 -4.75 29.89
CA PRO A 24 -0.48 -5.39 29.65
C PRO A 24 -0.64 -6.54 28.64
N ALA A 25 0.30 -6.65 27.71
CA ALA A 25 0.33 -7.71 26.71
C ALA A 25 1.77 -8.11 26.38
N CYS A 26 2.00 -9.40 26.15
CA CYS A 26 3.33 -9.89 25.79
C CYS A 26 3.68 -9.59 24.32
N ALA A 27 2.68 -9.50 23.45
CA ALA A 27 2.80 -9.33 22.01
C ALA A 27 1.67 -8.43 21.48
N ALA A 28 1.86 -7.88 20.28
CA ALA A 28 0.81 -7.18 19.54
C ALA A 28 0.83 -7.52 18.05
N ILE A 29 -0.28 -7.20 17.37
CA ILE A 29 -0.41 -7.28 15.92
C ILE A 29 -0.64 -5.87 15.39
N CYS A 30 0.17 -5.47 14.41
CA CYS A 30 0.00 -4.25 13.65
C CYS A 30 -0.58 -4.60 12.28
N TRP A 31 -1.79 -4.11 12.00
CA TRP A 31 -2.50 -4.38 10.76
C TRP A 31 -2.91 -3.08 10.09
N LEU A 32 -2.23 -2.70 9.01
CA LEU A 32 -2.49 -1.48 8.23
C LEU A 32 -2.59 -0.22 9.12
N TYR A 33 -1.78 -0.17 10.17
CA TYR A 33 -1.76 0.98 11.07
C TYR A 33 -0.98 2.12 10.44
N SER A 34 -1.60 3.28 10.29
CA SER A 34 -1.08 4.38 9.47
C SER A 34 -0.07 5.28 10.17
N GLN A 35 0.29 4.98 11.42
CA GLN A 35 1.18 5.83 12.22
C GLN A 35 2.46 5.10 12.60
N ILE A 36 3.56 5.85 12.66
CA ILE A 36 4.83 5.37 13.19
C ILE A 36 4.68 5.16 14.69
N ILE A 37 4.88 3.92 15.14
CA ILE A 37 4.92 3.57 16.56
C ILE A 37 6.31 3.91 17.08
N CYS A 38 6.38 4.77 18.10
CA CYS A 38 7.66 5.17 18.67
C CYS A 38 8.33 4.01 19.44
N GLU A 39 9.65 4.08 19.58
CA GLU A 39 10.46 3.01 20.18
C GLU A 39 10.00 2.61 21.59
N GLN A 40 9.59 3.58 22.40
CA GLN A 40 9.12 3.28 23.75
C GLN A 40 7.73 2.62 23.77
N ASP A 41 6.91 2.79 22.74
CA ASP A 41 5.64 2.07 22.61
C ASP A 41 5.86 0.66 22.02
N LEU A 42 6.86 0.49 21.12
CA LEU A 42 7.32 -0.82 20.69
C LEU A 42 7.80 -1.66 21.89
N ALA A 43 8.56 -1.04 22.80
CA ALA A 43 9.11 -1.69 24.00
C ALA A 43 8.05 -2.19 25.00
N ARG A 44 6.77 -1.83 24.83
CA ARG A 44 5.68 -2.31 25.69
C ARG A 44 5.37 -3.79 25.51
N TYR A 45 5.82 -4.39 24.40
CA TYR A 45 5.51 -5.77 24.04
C TYR A 45 6.80 -6.60 24.03
N PRO A 46 7.11 -7.35 25.10
CA PRO A 46 8.36 -8.10 25.23
C PRO A 46 8.65 -9.10 24.09
N MET A 47 7.61 -9.69 23.48
CA MET A 47 7.73 -10.59 22.34
C MET A 47 7.78 -9.84 20.99
N GLY A 48 7.54 -8.52 21.02
CA GLY A 48 7.49 -7.62 19.88
C GLY A 48 6.08 -7.43 19.31
N ILE A 49 6.04 -6.79 18.14
CA ILE A 49 4.82 -6.56 17.37
C ILE A 49 4.97 -7.25 16.00
N LEU A 50 4.00 -8.09 15.65
CA LEU A 50 3.91 -8.70 14.32
C LEU A 50 3.17 -7.74 13.39
N ASN A 51 3.81 -7.27 12.33
CA ASN A 51 3.24 -6.36 11.35
C ASN A 51 2.89 -7.07 10.05
N MET A 52 1.72 -6.73 9.52
CA MET A 52 1.33 -7.04 8.16
C MET A 52 1.73 -5.89 7.24
N HIS A 53 2.49 -6.20 6.20
CA HIS A 53 2.91 -5.27 5.18
C HIS A 53 2.53 -5.74 3.78
N GLY A 54 1.96 -4.86 2.96
CA GLY A 54 1.49 -5.18 1.60
C GLY A 54 2.54 -5.06 0.50
N GLY A 55 3.82 -5.16 0.84
CA GLY A 55 4.94 -5.04 -0.10
C GLY A 55 5.93 -6.20 -0.04
N LYS A 56 6.63 -6.42 -1.15
CA LYS A 56 7.78 -7.33 -1.23
C LYS A 56 8.98 -6.67 -0.55
N LEU A 57 9.38 -7.20 0.60
CA LEU A 57 10.53 -6.68 1.33
C LEU A 57 11.83 -7.26 0.77
N PRO A 58 12.92 -6.48 0.64
CA PRO A 58 13.08 -5.07 1.04
C PRO A 58 12.71 -4.02 -0.04
N GLN A 59 12.30 -4.42 -1.25
CA GLN A 59 12.13 -3.52 -2.40
C GLN A 59 10.99 -2.51 -2.24
N TYR A 60 9.94 -2.89 -1.51
CA TYR A 60 8.73 -2.10 -1.34
C TYR A 60 8.46 -1.81 0.14
N ARG A 61 9.41 -1.19 0.84
CA ARG A 61 9.21 -0.71 2.23
C ARG A 61 8.40 0.59 2.22
N GLY A 62 7.78 0.97 3.33
CA GLY A 62 7.10 2.25 3.50
C GLY A 62 5.63 2.19 3.15
N ALA A 63 5.13 3.22 2.45
CA ALA A 63 3.70 3.45 2.28
C ALA A 63 3.27 3.45 0.80
N SER A 64 1.96 3.34 0.58
CA SER A 64 1.33 3.30 -0.76
C SER A 64 1.95 2.25 -1.70
N VAL A 65 2.48 1.17 -1.15
CA VAL A 65 3.31 0.19 -1.88
C VAL A 65 2.54 -0.57 -2.94
N LEU A 66 1.23 -0.76 -2.77
CA LEU A 66 0.37 -1.38 -3.79
C LEU A 66 0.23 -0.48 -5.03
N GLN A 67 0.02 0.83 -4.81
CA GLN A 67 -0.04 1.81 -5.89
C GLN A 67 1.31 1.91 -6.60
N TRP A 68 2.41 1.98 -5.83
CA TRP A 68 3.75 2.00 -6.41
C TRP A 68 4.08 0.74 -7.21
N ALA A 69 3.65 -0.44 -6.76
CA ALA A 69 3.86 -1.68 -7.52
C ALA A 69 3.20 -1.62 -8.90
N ILE A 70 1.95 -1.19 -8.97
CA ILE A 70 1.24 -1.04 -10.25
C ILE A 70 1.91 0.04 -11.10
N ILE A 71 2.22 1.22 -10.53
CA ILE A 71 2.82 2.36 -11.24
C ILE A 71 4.19 2.02 -11.84
N ASN A 72 4.98 1.22 -11.13
CA ASN A 72 6.29 0.77 -11.62
C ASN A 72 6.17 -0.38 -12.65
N GLY A 73 4.95 -0.84 -12.94
CA GLY A 73 4.71 -1.91 -13.90
C GLY A 73 5.12 -3.30 -13.41
N GLU A 74 5.13 -3.53 -12.09
CA GLU A 74 5.42 -4.84 -11.52
C GLU A 74 4.41 -5.90 -11.98
N SER A 75 4.85 -7.14 -12.15
CA SER A 75 3.99 -8.28 -12.48
C SER A 75 3.36 -8.94 -11.25
N GLU A 76 3.83 -8.59 -10.05
CA GLU A 76 3.34 -9.12 -8.78
C GLU A 76 3.58 -8.13 -7.64
N CYS A 77 2.74 -8.16 -6.61
CA CYS A 77 3.05 -7.55 -5.31
C CYS A 77 3.37 -8.63 -4.26
N GLY A 78 3.99 -8.20 -3.16
CA GLY A 78 4.29 -9.08 -2.04
C GLY A 78 3.39 -8.82 -0.85
N VAL A 79 3.20 -9.82 0.00
CA VAL A 79 2.61 -9.68 1.33
C VAL A 79 3.59 -10.22 2.33
N SER A 80 3.95 -9.44 3.35
CA SER A 80 4.99 -9.79 4.32
C SER A 80 4.46 -9.68 5.74
N TRP A 81 4.64 -10.74 6.51
CA TRP A 81 4.48 -10.73 7.96
C TRP A 81 5.85 -10.67 8.62
N HIS A 82 6.17 -9.55 9.25
CA HIS A 82 7.48 -9.29 9.83
C HIS A 82 7.39 -8.63 11.21
N ARG A 83 8.47 -8.67 11.98
CA ARG A 83 8.54 -7.96 13.27
C ARG A 83 8.70 -6.47 13.02
N LEU A 84 7.98 -5.62 13.76
CA LEU A 84 8.31 -4.19 13.81
C LEU A 84 9.58 -3.97 14.60
N ILE A 85 10.45 -3.17 14.01
CA ILE A 85 11.62 -2.58 14.65
C ILE A 85 11.58 -1.07 14.43
N ARG A 86 12.58 -0.34 14.92
CA ARG A 86 12.67 1.11 14.76
C ARG A 86 12.70 1.52 13.29
N GLU A 87 13.43 0.76 12.47
CA GLU A 87 13.55 0.98 11.03
C GLU A 87 12.29 0.48 10.29
N VAL A 88 11.71 1.35 9.46
CA VAL A 88 10.49 1.08 8.70
C VAL A 88 10.63 -0.20 7.88
N ASP A 89 9.76 -1.17 8.13
CA ASP A 89 9.65 -2.44 7.39
C ASP A 89 10.99 -3.17 7.16
N ALA A 90 11.87 -3.15 8.15
CA ALA A 90 13.21 -3.75 8.07
C ALA A 90 13.44 -4.92 9.04
N GLY A 91 12.42 -5.29 9.83
CA GLY A 91 12.56 -6.36 10.81
C GLY A 91 12.53 -7.77 10.23
N PRO A 92 12.88 -8.78 11.05
CA PRO A 92 12.82 -10.19 10.66
C PRO A 92 11.47 -10.59 10.08
N ILE A 93 11.51 -11.31 8.96
CA ILE A 93 10.34 -11.78 8.21
C ILE A 93 10.00 -13.20 8.66
N TYR A 94 8.72 -13.49 8.87
CA TYR A 94 8.23 -14.80 9.29
C TYR A 94 7.56 -15.57 8.16
N VAL A 95 6.76 -14.89 7.35
CA VAL A 95 6.04 -15.45 6.20
C VAL A 95 5.88 -14.39 5.13
N GLU A 96 6.00 -14.80 3.88
CA GLU A 96 5.77 -13.96 2.70
C GLU A 96 4.83 -14.68 1.73
N GLY A 97 4.02 -13.90 1.03
CA GLY A 97 3.16 -14.31 -0.07
C GLY A 97 3.35 -13.42 -1.29
N ARG A 98 2.74 -13.81 -2.40
CA ARG A 98 2.81 -13.07 -3.67
C ARG A 98 1.43 -13.03 -4.31
N ILE A 99 1.12 -11.92 -4.94
CA ILE A 99 -0.16 -11.71 -5.62
C ILE A 99 0.15 -11.23 -7.04
N PRO A 100 -0.37 -11.89 -8.08
CA PRO A 100 -0.17 -11.45 -9.45
C PRO A 100 -0.82 -10.08 -9.69
N ILE A 101 -0.15 -9.25 -10.49
CA ILE A 101 -0.71 -8.00 -11.04
C ILE A 101 -0.97 -8.25 -12.52
N THR A 102 -2.24 -8.41 -12.89
CA THR A 102 -2.65 -8.51 -14.30
C THR A 102 -2.69 -7.12 -14.94
N PRO A 103 -2.75 -7.00 -16.28
CA PRO A 103 -2.93 -5.71 -16.95
C PRO A 103 -4.21 -4.95 -16.54
N GLU A 104 -5.23 -5.67 -16.08
CA GLU A 104 -6.53 -5.13 -15.67
C GLU A 104 -6.60 -4.82 -14.16
N SER A 105 -5.65 -5.33 -13.36
CA SER A 105 -5.68 -5.20 -11.91
C SER A 105 -5.70 -3.72 -11.49
N THR A 106 -6.67 -3.35 -10.67
CA THR A 106 -6.77 -2.02 -10.08
C THR A 106 -6.13 -1.97 -8.69
N GLY A 107 -5.81 -0.77 -8.21
CA GLY A 107 -5.29 -0.59 -6.84
C GLY A 107 -6.24 -1.14 -5.76
N TYR A 108 -7.55 -1.04 -5.99
CA TYR A 108 -8.58 -1.57 -5.09
C TYR A 108 -8.61 -3.09 -5.07
N GLU A 109 -8.66 -3.74 -6.23
CA GLU A 109 -8.65 -5.20 -6.33
C GLU A 109 -7.37 -5.79 -5.74
N LEU A 110 -6.22 -5.17 -6.03
CA LEU A 110 -4.94 -5.61 -5.47
C LEU A 110 -4.93 -5.50 -3.94
N ARG A 111 -5.57 -4.48 -3.37
CA ARG A 111 -5.74 -4.37 -1.91
C ARG A 111 -6.64 -5.47 -1.35
N GLN A 112 -7.74 -5.82 -2.02
CA GLN A 112 -8.61 -6.91 -1.56
C GLN A 112 -7.85 -8.24 -1.58
N ALA A 113 -7.14 -8.53 -2.68
CA ALA A 113 -6.30 -9.72 -2.78
C ALA A 113 -5.21 -9.75 -1.70
N MET A 114 -4.58 -8.59 -1.41
CA MET A 114 -3.57 -8.45 -0.34
C MET A 114 -4.13 -8.74 1.05
N ILE A 115 -5.35 -8.29 1.35
CA ILE A 115 -6.01 -8.61 2.62
C ILE A 115 -6.28 -10.10 2.73
N LEU A 116 -6.80 -10.73 1.67
CA LEU A 116 -7.11 -12.16 1.67
C LEU A 116 -5.86 -13.02 1.84
N GLU A 117 -4.80 -12.74 1.09
CA GLU A 117 -3.50 -13.41 1.20
C GLU A 117 -2.90 -13.21 2.60
N ALA A 118 -2.94 -11.99 3.14
CA ALA A 118 -2.45 -11.72 4.48
C ALA A 118 -3.20 -12.52 5.56
N MET A 119 -4.52 -12.64 5.41
CA MET A 119 -5.37 -13.43 6.31
C MET A 119 -5.06 -14.93 6.23
N ASP A 120 -4.85 -15.48 5.03
CA ASP A 120 -4.48 -16.88 4.84
C ASP A 120 -3.12 -17.21 5.47
N LEU A 121 -2.14 -16.30 5.30
CA LEU A 121 -0.80 -16.47 5.85
C LEU A 121 -0.73 -16.27 7.38
N PHE A 122 -1.70 -15.57 7.97
CA PHE A 122 -1.65 -15.12 9.37
C PHE A 122 -1.46 -16.25 10.39
N PRO A 123 -2.18 -17.39 10.35
CA PRO A 123 -1.98 -18.46 11.34
C PRO A 123 -0.55 -19.01 11.37
N LYS A 124 0.09 -19.11 10.20
CA LYS A 124 1.48 -19.55 10.07
C LYS A 124 2.45 -18.47 10.57
N ALA A 125 2.19 -17.22 10.20
CA ALA A 125 3.00 -16.08 10.64
C ALA A 125 2.96 -15.90 12.15
N TRP A 126 1.79 -15.98 12.76
CA TRP A 126 1.60 -15.85 14.20
C TRP A 126 2.34 -16.94 14.97
N ARG A 127 2.23 -18.20 14.53
CA ARG A 127 2.95 -19.32 15.15
C ARG A 127 4.47 -19.09 15.15
N ARG A 128 5.03 -18.78 13.97
CA ARG A 128 6.46 -18.50 13.81
C ARG A 128 6.92 -17.29 14.63
N PHE A 129 6.11 -16.23 14.66
CA PHE A 129 6.37 -15.04 15.45
C PHE A 129 6.49 -15.36 16.95
N LEU A 130 5.55 -16.12 17.51
CA LEU A 130 5.58 -16.52 18.92
C LEU A 130 6.79 -17.39 19.26
N GLN A 131 7.28 -18.18 18.31
CA GLN A 131 8.47 -19.03 18.44
C GLN A 131 9.78 -18.31 18.09
N SER A 132 9.72 -17.04 17.66
CA SER A 132 10.85 -16.28 17.13
C SER A 132 11.57 -16.97 15.95
N GLU A 133 10.83 -17.72 15.14
CA GLU A 133 11.33 -18.45 13.96
C GLU A 133 11.19 -17.63 12.68
N SER A 134 12.03 -16.60 12.52
CA SER A 134 12.08 -15.84 11.26
C SER A 134 12.70 -16.67 10.13
N THR A 135 12.18 -16.53 8.92
CA THR A 135 12.76 -17.17 7.72
C THR A 135 13.99 -16.43 7.21
N ARG A 136 13.99 -15.10 7.33
CA ARG A 136 15.13 -14.25 6.94
C ARG A 136 15.02 -12.87 7.57
N VAL A 137 16.12 -12.13 7.54
CA VAL A 137 16.16 -10.69 7.78
C VAL A 137 16.39 -10.00 6.43
N PRO A 138 15.60 -8.98 6.06
CA PRO A 138 15.77 -8.29 4.79
C PRO A 138 17.09 -7.50 4.78
N ASP A 139 17.83 -7.59 3.67
CA ASP A 139 18.95 -6.67 3.42
C ASP A 139 18.39 -5.33 2.98
N ILE A 140 18.50 -4.32 3.83
CA ILE A 140 17.94 -2.99 3.56
C ILE A 140 18.66 -2.24 2.44
N LEU A 141 19.89 -2.63 2.08
CA LEU A 141 20.68 -2.01 1.02
C LEU A 141 20.17 -2.40 -0.37
N GLU A 142 19.56 -3.58 -0.49
CA GLU A 142 18.89 -4.10 -1.70
C GLU A 142 17.44 -3.57 -1.83
N GLY A 143 17.04 -2.68 -0.94
CA GLY A 143 15.67 -2.22 -0.77
C GLY A 143 15.42 -0.78 -1.15
N LYS A 144 14.14 -0.41 -1.19
CA LYS A 144 13.71 0.98 -1.35
C LYS A 144 12.53 1.28 -0.43
N VAL A 145 12.60 2.45 0.21
CA VAL A 145 11.48 3.00 0.99
C VAL A 145 10.67 3.89 0.08
N TRP A 146 9.39 3.60 -0.04
CA TRP A 146 8.43 4.35 -0.84
C TRP A 146 7.61 5.29 0.03
N PRO A 147 7.44 6.55 -0.40
CA PRO A 147 6.67 7.52 0.37
C PRO A 147 5.17 7.24 0.26
N GLN A 148 4.42 7.70 1.25
CA GLN A 148 2.98 7.78 1.14
C GLN A 148 2.62 8.76 0.02
N ARG A 149 1.78 8.31 -0.92
CA ARG A 149 1.24 9.18 -1.97
C ARG A 149 0.24 10.18 -1.37
N THR A 150 0.27 11.39 -1.89
CA THR A 150 -0.65 12.48 -1.60
C THR A 150 -1.61 12.70 -2.78
N PRO A 151 -2.73 13.40 -2.60
CA PRO A 151 -3.62 13.73 -3.70
C PRO A 151 -2.94 14.52 -4.83
N LEU A 152 -1.84 15.24 -4.58
CA LEU A 152 -1.08 15.96 -5.61
C LEU A 152 -0.24 15.02 -6.47
N ASP A 153 0.19 13.89 -5.94
CA ASP A 153 0.93 12.86 -6.68
C ASP A 153 0.07 12.18 -7.75
N SER A 154 -1.26 12.36 -7.70
CA SER A 154 -2.23 11.87 -8.67
C SER A 154 -2.35 12.73 -9.93
N CYS A 155 -1.57 13.80 -10.06
CA CYS A 155 -1.49 14.57 -11.30
C CYS A 155 -0.79 13.74 -12.39
N ILE A 156 -1.50 13.43 -13.47
CA ILE A 156 -0.93 12.82 -14.67
C ILE A 156 0.11 13.78 -15.24
N LYS A 157 1.30 13.25 -15.56
CA LYS A 157 2.41 14.01 -16.13
C LYS A 157 2.46 13.85 -17.63
N ASP A 158 3.09 14.79 -18.31
CA ASP A 158 3.54 14.60 -19.68
C ASP A 158 4.65 13.54 -19.69
N GLU A 159 4.89 12.91 -20.84
CA GLU A 159 5.97 11.93 -21.08
C GLU A 159 5.72 10.47 -20.63
N LEU A 160 4.50 10.09 -20.23
CA LEU A 160 4.18 8.68 -19.98
C LEU A 160 4.01 7.90 -21.28
N THR A 161 4.54 6.68 -21.33
CA THR A 161 4.17 5.70 -22.36
C THR A 161 2.71 5.27 -22.18
N GLU A 162 2.07 4.68 -23.20
CA GLU A 162 0.69 4.17 -23.03
C GLU A 162 0.57 3.19 -21.85
N LYS A 163 1.56 2.32 -21.65
CA LYS A 163 1.55 1.37 -20.53
C LYS A 163 1.63 2.09 -19.18
N GLU A 164 2.58 2.99 -19.01
CA GLU A 164 2.74 3.75 -17.76
C GLU A 164 1.52 4.60 -17.45
N LEU A 165 0.90 5.20 -18.47
CA LEU A 165 -0.33 5.96 -18.31
C LEU A 165 -1.48 5.08 -17.79
N ARG A 166 -1.67 3.90 -18.38
CA ARG A 166 -2.69 2.93 -17.94
C ARG A 166 -2.42 2.43 -16.52
N ASP A 167 -1.16 2.10 -16.23
CA ASP A 167 -0.71 1.70 -14.89
C ASP A 167 -0.95 2.79 -13.85
N PHE A 168 -0.62 4.04 -14.19
CA PHE A 168 -0.83 5.20 -13.31
C PHE A 168 -2.30 5.45 -13.00
N VAL A 169 -3.18 5.30 -14.01
CA VAL A 169 -4.62 5.50 -13.84
C VAL A 169 -5.23 4.38 -13.01
N ARG A 170 -4.98 3.11 -13.35
CA ARG A 170 -5.58 1.96 -12.65
C ARG A 170 -5.07 1.77 -11.23
N ALA A 171 -3.86 2.25 -10.91
CA ALA A 171 -3.32 2.23 -9.56
C ALA A 171 -4.11 3.11 -8.58
N GLN A 172 -4.80 4.15 -9.07
CA GLN A 172 -5.38 5.24 -8.29
C GLN A 172 -6.90 5.30 -8.47
N CYS A 173 -7.58 4.19 -8.22
CA CYS A 173 -9.04 4.12 -8.23
C CYS A 173 -9.65 4.35 -6.85
N GLU A 174 -10.97 4.45 -6.78
CA GLU A 174 -11.71 4.51 -5.52
C GLU A 174 -11.29 3.37 -4.57
N PRO A 175 -11.04 3.63 -3.26
CA PRO A 175 -11.34 4.85 -2.51
C PRO A 175 -10.19 5.88 -2.43
N TRP A 176 -9.13 5.73 -3.21
CA TRP A 176 -8.05 6.71 -3.23
C TRP A 176 -8.36 7.87 -4.18
N PRO A 177 -7.66 9.02 -4.02
CA PRO A 177 -7.78 10.13 -4.96
C PRO A 177 -7.54 9.65 -6.39
N ARG A 178 -8.49 9.97 -7.27
CA ARG A 178 -8.40 9.64 -8.69
C ARG A 178 -7.25 10.40 -9.35
N PRO A 179 -6.63 9.81 -10.40
CA PRO A 179 -5.69 10.53 -11.22
C PRO A 179 -6.40 11.74 -11.86
N PHE A 180 -5.68 12.82 -12.10
CA PHE A 180 -6.27 14.02 -12.68
C PHE A 180 -5.31 14.71 -13.64
N VAL A 181 -5.88 15.52 -14.54
CA VAL A 181 -5.16 16.51 -15.35
C VAL A 181 -5.59 17.92 -14.96
N VAL A 182 -4.75 18.90 -15.26
CA VAL A 182 -5.08 20.32 -15.16
C VAL A 182 -5.39 20.82 -16.56
N ALA A 183 -6.65 21.15 -16.82
CA ALA A 183 -7.12 21.72 -18.09
C ALA A 183 -7.54 23.17 -17.86
N GLY A 184 -6.70 24.12 -18.29
CA GLY A 184 -6.88 25.54 -17.96
C GLY A 184 -6.73 25.78 -16.45
N ASN A 185 -7.78 26.31 -15.82
CA ASN A 185 -7.81 26.55 -14.36
C ASN A 185 -8.56 25.45 -13.58
N SER A 186 -8.97 24.37 -14.25
CA SER A 186 -9.78 23.32 -13.65
C SER A 186 -8.99 22.02 -13.52
N ARG A 187 -9.20 21.34 -12.39
CA ARG A 187 -8.78 19.96 -12.17
C ARG A 187 -9.87 19.03 -12.72
N VAL A 188 -9.50 18.14 -13.63
CA VAL A 188 -10.41 17.14 -14.20
C VAL A 188 -9.92 15.76 -13.77
N GLU A 189 -10.74 15.05 -12.98
CA GLU A 189 -10.43 13.68 -12.57
C GLU A 189 -10.68 12.70 -13.72
N ILE A 190 -9.80 11.72 -13.83
CA ILE A 190 -9.79 10.74 -14.90
C ILE A 190 -10.23 9.40 -14.35
N ASP A 191 -11.17 8.76 -15.03
CA ASP A 191 -11.64 7.42 -14.70
C ASP A 191 -10.79 6.35 -15.38
N ARG A 192 -10.59 6.48 -16.70
CA ARG A 192 -9.95 5.45 -17.52
C ARG A 192 -9.23 6.01 -18.74
N VAL A 193 -8.44 5.14 -19.38
CA VAL A 193 -7.67 5.44 -20.59
C VAL A 193 -8.16 4.56 -21.73
N VAL A 194 -8.47 5.16 -22.86
CA VAL A 194 -8.96 4.46 -24.06
C VAL A 194 -8.07 4.76 -25.27
N SER A 195 -8.04 3.83 -26.23
CA SER A 195 -7.23 3.95 -27.46
C SER A 195 -7.99 4.64 -28.60
N GLU A 196 -9.32 4.65 -28.54
CA GLU A 196 -10.20 5.31 -29.50
C GLU A 196 -10.91 6.50 -28.85
N TYR A 197 -11.25 7.52 -29.64
CA TYR A 197 -11.89 8.72 -29.11
C TYR A 197 -13.33 8.42 -28.68
N GLU A 198 -13.69 8.88 -27.49
CA GLU A 198 -15.06 8.90 -26.97
C GLU A 198 -15.48 10.36 -26.72
N PRO A 199 -16.78 10.71 -26.84
CA PRO A 199 -17.26 12.06 -26.56
C PRO A 199 -16.85 12.53 -25.15
N GLY A 200 -16.20 13.69 -25.05
CA GLY A 200 -15.72 14.25 -23.79
C GLY A 200 -14.33 13.80 -23.35
N ALA A 201 -13.73 12.82 -24.06
CA ALA A 201 -12.39 12.35 -23.73
C ALA A 201 -11.32 13.39 -24.13
N ILE A 202 -10.31 13.55 -23.27
CA ILE A 202 -9.21 14.49 -23.44
C ILE A 202 -8.07 13.78 -24.20
N PRO A 203 -7.62 14.28 -25.37
CA PRO A 203 -6.49 13.70 -26.09
C PRO A 203 -5.21 13.74 -25.25
N TYR A 204 -4.45 12.65 -25.25
CA TYR A 204 -3.15 12.54 -24.63
C TYR A 204 -2.16 11.90 -25.61
N GLN A 205 -1.04 12.59 -25.84
CA GLN A 205 0.04 12.09 -26.67
C GLN A 205 1.08 11.41 -25.77
N THR A 206 1.19 10.10 -25.90
CA THR A 206 2.16 9.31 -25.14
C THR A 206 3.59 9.50 -25.67
N SER A 207 4.58 9.27 -24.81
CA SER A 207 6.00 9.38 -25.18
C SER A 207 6.45 8.31 -26.19
N ASP A 208 5.75 7.17 -26.28
CA ASP A 208 5.97 6.14 -27.29
C ASP A 208 5.21 6.40 -28.60
N GLY A 209 4.68 7.61 -28.80
CA GLY A 209 4.10 8.07 -30.06
C GLY A 209 2.65 7.66 -30.29
N ARG A 210 2.01 6.98 -29.33
CA ARG A 210 0.61 6.57 -29.44
C ARG A 210 -0.32 7.72 -29.04
N LYS A 211 -1.39 7.89 -29.81
CA LYS A 211 -2.49 8.77 -29.46
C LYS A 211 -3.49 7.99 -28.61
N THR A 212 -3.69 8.43 -27.37
CA THR A 212 -4.65 7.86 -26.42
C THR A 212 -5.60 8.94 -25.92
N TYR A 213 -6.65 8.56 -25.21
CA TYR A 213 -7.62 9.51 -24.67
C TYR A 213 -7.92 9.22 -23.20
N LEU A 214 -7.97 10.28 -22.40
CA LEU A 214 -8.32 10.25 -20.99
C LEU A 214 -9.82 10.49 -20.85
N VAL A 215 -10.54 9.55 -20.28
CA VAL A 215 -11.99 9.67 -20.05
C VAL A 215 -12.19 10.28 -18.66
N PRO A 216 -12.80 11.48 -18.54
CA PRO A 216 -13.14 12.07 -17.25
C PRO A 216 -14.11 11.20 -16.45
N VAL A 217 -14.18 11.41 -15.14
CA VAL A 217 -15.29 10.90 -14.32
C VAL A 217 -16.56 11.65 -14.74
N ASP A 218 -17.65 10.92 -15.00
CA ASP A 218 -18.96 11.52 -15.22
C ASP A 218 -19.47 12.16 -13.92
N ASP A 219 -19.94 13.42 -14.01
CA ASP A 219 -20.62 14.13 -12.90
C ASP A 219 -22.02 13.59 -12.62
#